data_AF-A0A396IE15-F1
#
_entry.id   AF-A0A396IE15-F1
#
_cell.length_a   1.000
_cell.length_b   1.000
_cell.length_c   1.000
_cell.angle_alpha   90.00
_cell.angle_beta   90.00
_cell.angle_gamma   90.00
#
_symmetry.space_group_name_H-M   'P 1'
#
loop_
_entity.id
_entity.type
_entity.pdbx_description
1 polymer ?
#
loop_
_entity_poly.entity_id
_entity_poly.type
_entity_poly.pdbx_seq_one_letter_code
_entity_poly.pdbx_strand_id
1 'polypeptide(L)'
;MINHGSTSIGFNKELISRGQYAEIFAADHRSFRPHEAKLFAKRTQNAYKQFRDKAALSRAMTVDKMEEAAQERVWTGKDAVSHGLVDAIGGLSRAIAIAKLKANIPQDNQVDFRRLF
;
A
#
# COMPACT_ATOMS: atom_id res chain seq x y z
N MET A 1 18.47 24.71 4.38
CA MET A 1 18.35 24.29 2.97
C MET A 1 17.25 25.12 2.34
N ILE A 2 17.55 25.82 1.25
CA ILE A 2 16.80 26.99 0.77
C ILE A 2 15.87 26.57 -0.36
N ASN A 3 14.58 26.92 -0.24
CA ASN A 3 13.53 26.64 -1.22
C ASN A 3 13.52 27.77 -2.26
N HIS A 4 14.04 27.53 -3.48
CA HIS A 4 14.29 28.56 -4.51
C HIS A 4 13.36 28.49 -5.73
N GLY A 5 12.13 27.96 -5.59
CA GLY A 5 11.23 27.80 -6.74
C GLY A 5 10.42 29.04 -7.13
N SER A 6 9.84 29.74 -6.15
CA SER A 6 8.69 30.64 -6.42
C SER A 6 9.04 32.11 -6.59
N THR A 7 10.13 32.57 -5.95
CA THR A 7 10.44 34.01 -5.87
C THR A 7 11.08 34.56 -7.15
N SER A 8 11.72 33.69 -7.96
CA SER A 8 12.50 34.07 -9.14
C SER A 8 11.64 34.59 -10.31
N ILE A 9 10.32 34.37 -10.27
CA ILE A 9 9.36 34.77 -11.31
C ILE A 9 8.31 35.80 -10.83
N GLY A 10 8.50 36.39 -9.64
CA GLY A 10 7.61 37.45 -9.12
C GLY A 10 6.22 36.98 -8.63
N PHE A 11 6.02 35.67 -8.44
CA PHE A 11 4.76 35.13 -7.92
C PHE A 11 4.82 34.98 -6.38
N ASN A 12 3.94 35.69 -5.67
CA ASN A 12 3.78 35.58 -4.21
C ASN A 12 2.43 34.91 -3.90
N LYS A 13 2.45 33.85 -3.08
CA LYS A 13 1.26 33.11 -2.64
C LYS A 13 1.06 33.36 -1.15
N GLU A 14 0.04 34.13 -0.80
CA GLU A 14 -0.35 34.35 0.59
C GLU A 14 -1.49 33.38 0.97
N LEU A 15 -1.30 32.61 2.05
CA LEU A 15 -2.33 31.70 2.56
C LEU A 15 -2.98 32.32 3.79
N ILE A 16 -4.29 32.58 3.71
CA ILE A 16 -5.12 32.90 4.87
C ILE A 16 -5.77 31.60 5.33
N SER A 17 -5.39 31.13 6.51
CA SER A 17 -5.83 29.83 7.03
C SER A 17 -6.23 29.93 8.51
N ARG A 18 -7.15 29.07 8.94
CA ARG A 18 -7.57 28.96 10.35
C ARG A 18 -7.63 27.49 10.76
N GLY A 19 -6.85 27.13 11.78
CA GLY A 19 -6.77 25.77 12.33
C GLY A 19 -5.38 25.14 12.18
N GLN A 20 -5.02 24.27 13.12
CA GLN A 20 -3.66 23.74 13.27
C GLN A 20 -3.12 23.04 12.02
N TYR A 21 -3.98 22.33 11.28
CA TYR A 21 -3.60 21.55 10.10
C TYR A 21 -4.18 22.12 8.79
N ALA A 22 -4.70 23.35 8.80
CA ALA A 22 -5.42 23.94 7.67
C ALA A 22 -4.55 24.07 6.40
N GLU A 23 -3.24 24.13 6.56
CA GLU A 23 -2.28 24.33 5.46
C GLU A 23 -1.58 23.05 5.02
N ILE A 24 -1.88 21.90 5.64
CA ILE A 24 -1.04 20.69 5.53
C ILE A 24 -0.91 20.15 4.10
N PHE A 25 -1.87 20.45 3.22
CA PHE A 25 -1.85 20.09 1.80
C PHE A 25 -1.63 21.28 0.85
N ALA A 26 -1.54 22.50 1.40
CA ALA A 26 -1.40 23.75 0.63
C ALA A 26 -0.01 24.39 0.78
N ALA A 27 0.80 23.89 1.73
CA ALA A 27 2.16 24.30 2.04
C ALA A 27 3.19 23.67 1.10
N ASP A 28 3.03 23.86 -0.21
CA ASP A 28 3.98 23.45 -1.27
C ASP A 28 5.31 24.22 -1.24
N HIS A 29 5.33 25.37 -0.58
CA HIS A 29 6.44 26.32 -0.53
C HIS A 29 7.27 26.23 0.76
N ARG A 30 6.92 25.34 1.70
CA ARG A 30 7.67 25.14 2.96
C ARG A 30 7.71 23.67 3.35
N SER A 31 8.71 23.30 4.14
CA SER A 31 8.72 21.98 4.79
C SER A 31 7.58 21.85 5.82
N PHE A 32 7.23 20.61 6.17
CA PHE A 32 6.28 20.35 7.24
C PHE A 32 6.78 20.87 8.59
N ARG A 33 5.86 21.44 9.37
CA ARG A 33 6.09 21.76 10.78
C ARG A 33 6.22 20.46 11.58
N PRO A 34 6.91 20.45 12.74
CA PRO A 34 7.12 19.23 13.52
C PRO A 34 5.83 18.44 13.86
N HIS A 35 4.72 19.13 14.14
CA HIS A 35 3.43 18.49 14.42
C HIS A 35 2.76 17.91 13.17
N GLU A 36 2.91 18.54 12.00
CA GLU A 36 2.45 18.02 10.71
C GLU A 36 3.24 16.76 10.33
N ALA A 37 4.57 16.79 10.47
CA ALA A 37 5.44 15.64 10.24
C ALA A 37 5.08 14.46 11.18
N LYS A 38 4.84 14.74 12.48
CA LYS A 38 4.40 13.74 13.46
C LYS A 38 3.05 13.12 13.10
N LEU A 39 2.13 13.91 12.54
CA LEU A 39 0.82 13.40 12.07
C LEU A 39 1.02 12.38 10.94
N PHE A 40 1.85 12.68 9.94
CA PHE A 40 2.13 11.76 8.84
C PHE A 40 2.90 10.52 9.30
N ALA A 41 3.89 10.67 10.18
CA ALA A 41 4.61 9.54 10.76
C ALA A 41 3.65 8.57 11.48
N LYS A 42 2.74 9.10 12.31
CA LYS A 42 1.73 8.30 13.00
C LYS A 42 0.77 7.61 12.02
N ARG A 43 0.32 8.31 10.98
CA ARG A 43 -0.55 7.73 9.94
C ARG A 43 0.15 6.60 9.19
N THR A 44 1.40 6.80 8.81
CA THR A 44 2.24 5.81 8.11
C THR A 44 2.42 4.57 8.97
N GLN A 45 2.77 4.73 10.25
CA GLN A 45 2.94 3.61 11.17
C GLN A 45 1.64 2.81 11.38
N ASN A 46 0.50 3.50 11.46
CA ASN A 46 -0.79 2.85 11.58
C ASN A 46 -1.15 2.07 10.31
N ALA A 47 -0.94 2.65 9.13
CA ALA A 47 -1.18 1.98 7.86
C ALA A 47 -0.29 0.74 7.70
N TYR A 48 0.99 0.86 8.05
CA TYR A 48 1.94 -0.26 8.05
C TYR A 48 1.47 -1.42 8.93
N LYS A 49 1.16 -1.14 10.21
CA LYS A 49 0.65 -2.15 11.15
C LYS A 49 -0.62 -2.82 10.62
N GLN A 50 -1.58 -2.05 10.13
CA GLN A 50 -2.82 -2.61 9.58
C GLN A 50 -2.58 -3.52 8.38
N PHE A 51 -1.69 -3.14 7.47
CA PHE A 51 -1.35 -3.96 6.32
C PHE A 51 -0.68 -5.27 6.74
N ARG A 52 0.38 -5.16 7.54
CA ARG A 52 1.15 -6.30 8.05
C ARG A 52 0.28 -7.27 8.84
N ASP A 53 -0.54 -6.78 9.78
CA ASP A 53 -1.34 -7.63 10.65
C ASP A 53 -2.44 -8.35 9.85
N LYS A 54 -3.07 -7.68 8.87
CA LYS A 54 -4.00 -8.33 7.93
C LYS A 54 -3.32 -9.38 7.08
N ALA A 55 -2.14 -9.09 6.54
CA ALA A 55 -1.37 -10.06 5.76
C ALA A 55 -1.00 -11.28 6.61
N ALA A 56 -0.52 -11.08 7.84
CA ALA A 56 -0.18 -12.15 8.77
C ALA A 56 -1.40 -13.05 9.04
N LEU A 57 -2.55 -12.43 9.34
CA LEU A 57 -3.81 -13.14 9.55
C LEU A 57 -4.24 -13.95 8.31
N SER A 58 -4.24 -13.34 7.13
CA SER A 58 -4.62 -14.01 5.87
C SER A 58 -3.70 -15.16 5.48
N ARG A 59 -2.42 -15.10 5.89
CA ARG A 59 -1.44 -16.16 5.64
C ARG A 59 -1.30 -17.14 6.80
N ALA A 60 -2.17 -17.03 7.81
CA ALA A 60 -2.15 -17.86 9.01
C ALA A 60 -0.77 -17.94 9.68
N MET A 61 -0.07 -16.80 9.76
CA MET A 61 1.25 -16.70 10.39
C MET A 61 1.27 -15.63 11.49
N THR A 62 2.28 -15.69 12.37
CA THR A 62 2.47 -14.68 13.41
C THR A 62 2.89 -13.35 12.79
N VAL A 63 2.59 -12.25 13.50
CA VAL A 63 3.02 -10.90 13.10
C VAL A 63 4.54 -10.82 13.00
N ASP A 64 5.28 -11.47 13.90
CA ASP A 64 6.75 -11.46 13.88
C ASP A 64 7.30 -12.17 12.63
N LYS A 65 6.72 -13.31 12.25
CA LYS A 65 7.09 -14.02 11.02
C LYS A 65 6.77 -13.19 9.77
N MET A 66 5.65 -12.47 9.78
CA MET A 66 5.32 -11.54 8.69
C MET A 66 6.30 -10.36 8.64
N GLU A 67 6.73 -9.84 9.79
CA GLU A 67 7.70 -8.74 9.88
C GLU A 67 9.05 -9.13 9.25
N GLU A 68 9.50 -10.37 9.44
CA GLU A 68 10.71 -10.90 8.78
C GLU A 68 10.62 -10.86 7.25
N ALA A 69 9.42 -11.02 6.69
CA ALA A 69 9.17 -10.96 5.25
C ALA A 69 8.78 -9.56 4.74
N ALA A 70 8.57 -8.59 5.63
CA ALA A 70 8.11 -7.23 5.33
C ALA A 70 9.30 -6.27 5.10
N GLN A 71 9.12 -5.00 5.49
CA GLN A 71 10.17 -3.96 5.47
C GLN A 71 10.68 -3.60 4.07
N GLU A 72 9.77 -3.23 3.17
CA GLU A 72 10.09 -2.66 1.84
C GLU A 72 10.81 -3.63 0.88
N ARG A 73 10.94 -4.91 1.24
CA ARG A 73 11.54 -5.93 0.38
C ARG A 73 10.61 -6.31 -0.75
N VAL A 74 11.20 -6.50 -1.93
CA VAL A 74 10.52 -7.05 -3.11
C VAL A 74 10.90 -8.50 -3.25
N TRP A 75 9.90 -9.36 -3.42
CA TRP A 75 10.08 -10.81 -3.56
C TRP A 75 9.84 -11.24 -5.00
N THR A 76 10.66 -12.16 -5.51
CA THR A 76 10.27 -12.90 -6.72
C THR A 76 9.11 -13.85 -6.39
N GLY A 77 8.38 -14.32 -7.40
CA GLY A 77 7.29 -15.28 -7.15
C GLY A 77 7.76 -16.57 -6.47
N LYS A 78 8.99 -17.02 -6.75
CA LYS A 78 9.60 -18.19 -6.10
C LYS A 78 9.85 -17.94 -4.62
N ASP A 79 10.45 -16.80 -4.30
CA ASP A 79 10.74 -16.44 -2.91
C ASP A 79 9.45 -16.22 -2.12
N ALA A 80 8.44 -15.59 -2.74
CA ALA A 80 7.14 -15.38 -2.12
C ALA A 80 6.46 -16.70 -1.73
N VAL A 81 6.62 -17.78 -2.50
CA VAL A 81 6.16 -19.12 -2.11
C VAL A 81 6.97 -19.64 -0.92
N SER A 82 8.31 -19.57 -0.97
CA SER A 82 9.18 -20.04 0.11
C SER A 82 8.92 -19.32 1.44
N HIS A 83 8.60 -18.02 1.40
CA HIS A 83 8.21 -17.23 2.56
C HIS A 83 6.74 -17.40 2.98
N GLY A 84 5.96 -18.18 2.22
CA GLY A 84 4.55 -18.43 2.49
C GLY A 84 3.66 -17.20 2.25
N LEU A 85 4.11 -16.22 1.46
CA LEU A 85 3.35 -15.02 1.11
C LEU A 85 2.28 -15.29 0.03
N VAL A 86 2.48 -16.32 -0.79
CA VAL A 86 1.52 -16.79 -1.79
C VAL A 86 1.40 -18.32 -1.75
N ASP A 87 0.30 -18.86 -2.29
CA ASP A 87 0.05 -20.31 -2.29
C ASP A 87 0.69 -21.04 -3.47
N ALA A 88 0.80 -20.39 -4.63
CA ALA A 88 1.32 -20.99 -5.85
C ALA A 88 1.78 -19.94 -6.87
N ILE A 89 2.63 -20.37 -7.81
CA ILE A 89 3.07 -19.57 -8.96
C ILE A 89 2.30 -20.01 -10.21
N GLY A 90 1.80 -19.03 -10.96
CA GLY A 90 1.17 -19.25 -12.25
C GLY A 90 0.51 -17.98 -12.79
N GLY A 91 0.05 -18.05 -14.03
CA GLY A 91 -0.76 -17.00 -14.64
C GLY A 91 -2.26 -17.19 -14.37
N LEU A 92 -3.06 -16.37 -15.05
CA LEU A 92 -4.53 -16.34 -14.92
C LEU A 92 -5.17 -17.72 -15.12
N SER A 93 -4.74 -18.52 -16.10
CA SER A 93 -5.32 -19.85 -16.36
C SER A 93 -5.18 -20.79 -15.16
N ARG A 94 -4.04 -20.74 -14.45
CA ARG A 94 -3.83 -21.55 -13.24
C ARG A 94 -4.68 -21.02 -12.08
N ALA A 95 -4.80 -19.70 -11.94
CA ALA A 95 -5.68 -19.10 -10.94
C ALA A 95 -7.14 -19.51 -11.14
N ILE A 96 -7.63 -19.52 -12.40
CA ILE A 96 -8.97 -19.99 -12.75
C ILE A 96 -9.15 -21.47 -12.43
N ALA A 97 -8.19 -22.32 -12.79
CA ALA A 97 -8.27 -23.76 -12.51
C ALA A 97 -8.37 -24.03 -11.00
N ILE A 98 -7.56 -23.34 -10.18
CA ILE A 98 -7.60 -23.43 -8.72
C ILE A 98 -8.93 -22.91 -8.17
N ALA A 99 -9.44 -21.78 -8.69
CA ALA A 99 -10.71 -21.22 -8.25
C ALA A 99 -11.89 -22.16 -8.56
N LYS A 100 -11.94 -22.72 -9.77
CA LYS A 100 -12.92 -23.75 -10.17
C LYS A 100 -12.86 -24.96 -9.24
N LEU A 101 -11.66 -25.47 -8.97
CA LEU A 101 -11.46 -26.59 -8.05
C LEU A 101 -12.01 -26.27 -6.66
N LYS A 102 -11.66 -25.12 -6.08
CA LYS A 102 -12.13 -24.69 -4.75
C LYS A 102 -13.64 -24.44 -4.70
N ALA A 103 -14.25 -24.09 -5.81
CA ALA A 103 -15.70 -23.85 -5.94
C ALA A 103 -16.49 -25.08 -6.40
N ASN A 104 -15.86 -26.25 -6.55
CA ASN A 104 -16.46 -27.47 -7.10
C ASN A 104 -17.08 -27.28 -8.50
N ILE A 105 -16.46 -26.48 -9.34
CA ILE A 105 -16.85 -26.27 -10.75
C ILE A 105 -15.99 -27.20 -11.64
N PRO A 106 -16.60 -27.98 -12.56
CA PRO A 106 -15.87 -28.77 -13.55
C PRO A 106 -14.86 -27.94 -14.35
N GLN A 107 -13.70 -28.52 -14.65
CA GLN A 107 -12.59 -27.76 -15.26
C GLN A 107 -12.89 -27.33 -16.70
N ASP A 108 -13.68 -28.12 -17.42
CA ASP A 108 -14.16 -27.91 -18.78
C ASP A 108 -15.29 -26.87 -18.88
N ASN A 109 -16.01 -26.58 -17.78
CA ASN A 109 -17.05 -25.56 -17.78
C ASN A 109 -16.48 -24.18 -18.11
N GLN A 110 -17.08 -23.45 -19.06
CA GLN A 110 -16.70 -22.07 -19.30
C GLN A 110 -17.10 -21.18 -18.11
N VAL A 111 -16.23 -20.23 -17.77
CA VAL A 111 -16.47 -19.22 -16.74
C VAL A 111 -16.21 -17.85 -17.34
N ASP A 112 -17.09 -16.90 -17.07
CA ASP A 112 -16.99 -15.53 -17.55
C ASP A 112 -16.72 -14.58 -16.40
N PHE A 113 -15.84 -13.60 -16.63
CA PHE A 113 -15.59 -12.52 -15.70
C PHE A 113 -16.56 -11.40 -16.03
N ARG A 114 -17.66 -11.31 -15.27
CA ARG A 114 -18.55 -10.16 -15.41
C ARG A 114 -17.77 -8.88 -15.11
N ARG A 115 -17.60 -8.08 -16.15
CA ARG A 115 -17.04 -6.74 -16.04
C ARG A 115 -18.13 -5.86 -15.40
N LEU A 116 -18.04 -5.63 -14.10
CA LEU A 116 -18.90 -4.66 -13.41
C LEU A 116 -18.32 -3.27 -13.67
N PHE A 117 -18.72 -2.65 -14.77
CA PHE A 117 -18.63 -1.21 -15.02
C PHE A 117 -19.95 -0.75 -15.64
#